data_AF-F6ZXC6-F1
#
_entry.id   AF-F6ZXC6-F1
#
_cell.length_a   1.000
_cell.length_b   1.000
_cell.length_c   1.000
_cell.angle_alpha   90.00
_cell.angle_beta   90.00
_cell.angle_gamma   90.00
#
_symmetry.space_group_name_H-M   'P 1'
#
loop_
_entity.id
_entity.type
_entity.pdbx_description
1 polymer ?
#
loop_
_entity_poly.entity_id
_entity_poly.type
_entity_poly.pdbx_seq_one_letter_code
_entity_poly.pdbx_strand_id
1 'polypeptide(L)'
;MDCHDLTTLLPQPRLQQFARDWLAEDAPWLDIAGWAASRRNQGGQEEAVLLCKSAGVLAGGPFFQAVCEEAGCTVQWEHRDGEWLEPVTRVATVKGRVNDLLLAERPALNALSRISGVATLAREASRKAKATGWPGLVTGTRKTTPGFRLPEKYGLLVGGAGTHRYGTTDLVMLKDNHVWAMGGVKEALDGVRALAGKTLKVEVECRSLEEALDAAAAGADIVMLDNLPPEALHAAALAVKSSYPSVVIEASGGVTFTNLQQFLGAHVDMVSMGCLTQGSPSIDFSLKLSHGLRRKATDLGH
;
A
#
# COMPACT_ATOMS: atom_id res chain seq x y z
N MET A 1 5.31 11.26 8.58
CA MET A 1 5.34 10.08 9.46
C MET A 1 6.77 9.54 9.63
N ASP A 2 7.83 10.33 9.39
CA ASP A 2 9.21 9.82 9.29
C ASP A 2 9.87 9.44 10.65
N CYS A 3 9.11 9.30 11.75
CA CYS A 3 9.66 9.06 13.09
C CYS A 3 9.14 7.79 13.79
N HIS A 4 8.15 7.08 13.23
CA HIS A 4 7.54 5.94 13.92
C HIS A 4 7.68 4.66 13.12
N ASP A 5 8.03 3.59 13.84
CA ASP A 5 8.05 2.23 13.32
C ASP A 5 6.61 1.77 13.03
N LEU A 6 6.24 1.82 11.74
CA LEU A 6 4.91 1.47 11.25
C LEU A 6 4.62 -0.03 11.37
N THR A 7 5.62 -0.87 11.61
CA THR A 7 5.43 -2.32 11.75
C THR A 7 4.50 -2.65 12.92
N THR A 8 4.48 -1.80 13.96
CA THR A 8 3.61 -1.91 15.14
C THR A 8 2.11 -1.78 14.83
N LEU A 9 1.73 -1.26 13.66
CA LEU A 9 0.34 -1.18 13.22
C LEU A 9 -0.22 -2.53 12.77
N LEU A 10 0.64 -3.51 12.47
CA LEU A 10 0.23 -4.78 11.89
C LEU A 10 -0.10 -5.79 13.01
N PRO A 11 -1.35 -6.27 13.10
CA PRO A 11 -1.69 -7.29 14.09
C PRO A 11 -0.97 -8.61 13.76
N GLN A 12 -0.21 -9.14 14.70
CA GLN A 12 0.53 -10.40 14.52
C GLN A 12 -0.34 -11.57 14.04
N PRO A 13 -1.59 -11.78 14.52
CA PRO A 13 -2.45 -12.85 14.00
C PRO A 13 -2.76 -12.70 12.51
N ARG A 14 -2.85 -11.46 11.99
CA ARG A 14 -3.07 -11.22 10.56
C ARG A 14 -1.84 -11.56 9.74
N LEU A 15 -0.64 -11.24 10.23
CA LEU A 15 0.62 -11.60 9.57
C LEU A 15 0.78 -13.12 9.48
N GLN A 16 0.53 -13.83 10.57
CA GLN A 16 0.58 -15.30 10.61
C GLN A 16 -0.45 -15.93 9.67
N GLN A 17 -1.67 -15.37 9.60
CA GLN A 17 -2.69 -15.85 8.67
C GLN A 17 -2.23 -15.69 7.22
N PHE A 18 -1.68 -14.53 6.84
CA PHE A 18 -1.12 -14.33 5.50
C PHE A 18 0.01 -15.31 5.19
N ALA A 19 0.94 -15.50 6.12
CA ALA A 19 2.04 -16.45 5.95
C ALA A 19 1.53 -17.86 5.66
N ARG A 20 0.57 -18.36 6.44
CA ARG A 20 -0.05 -19.67 6.26
C ARG A 20 -0.78 -19.77 4.92
N ASP A 21 -1.61 -18.79 4.60
CA ASP A 21 -2.41 -18.80 3.37
C ASP A 21 -1.52 -18.82 2.13
N TRP A 22 -0.46 -18.00 2.11
CA TRP A 22 0.47 -17.93 0.97
C TRP A 22 1.36 -19.17 0.84
N LEU A 23 1.82 -19.75 1.96
CA LEU A 23 2.56 -21.02 1.93
C LEU A 23 1.67 -22.17 1.48
N ALA A 24 0.43 -22.24 1.96
CA ALA A 24 -0.53 -23.27 1.55
C ALA A 24 -0.95 -23.15 0.08
N GLU A 25 -1.02 -21.92 -0.46
CA GLU A 25 -1.25 -21.67 -1.88
C GLU A 25 -0.10 -22.19 -2.76
N ASP A 26 1.15 -21.89 -2.40
CA ASP A 26 2.32 -22.21 -3.22
C ASP A 26 2.79 -23.68 -3.06
N ALA A 27 2.56 -24.28 -1.89
CA ALA A 27 2.89 -25.67 -1.58
C ALA A 27 1.67 -26.46 -1.04
N PRO A 28 0.63 -26.68 -1.86
CA PRO A 28 -0.57 -27.41 -1.43
C PRO A 28 -0.35 -28.93 -1.31
N TRP A 29 0.83 -29.43 -1.71
CA TRP A 29 1.19 -30.85 -1.74
C TRP A 29 2.67 -31.07 -1.37
N LEU A 30 3.26 -32.21 -1.76
CA LEU A 30 4.65 -32.58 -1.50
C LEU A 30 5.64 -31.68 -2.27
N ASP A 31 6.52 -30.99 -1.54
CA ASP A 31 7.67 -30.28 -2.11
C ASP A 31 8.84 -31.24 -2.41
N ILE A 32 8.76 -31.88 -3.58
CA ILE A 32 9.77 -32.85 -4.04
C ILE A 32 11.12 -32.15 -4.27
N ALA A 33 11.13 -30.91 -4.74
CA ALA A 33 12.34 -30.17 -5.07
C ALA A 33 13.10 -29.74 -3.80
N GLY A 34 12.40 -29.18 -2.82
CA GLY A 34 13.01 -28.83 -1.52
C GLY A 34 13.50 -30.05 -0.76
N TRP A 35 12.77 -31.17 -0.82
CA TRP A 35 13.26 -32.44 -0.26
C TRP A 35 14.55 -32.91 -0.94
N ALA A 36 14.58 -32.94 -2.28
CA ALA A 36 15.75 -33.38 -3.04
C ALA A 36 16.97 -32.49 -2.77
N ALA A 37 16.78 -31.17 -2.68
CA ALA A 37 17.84 -30.21 -2.37
C ALA A 37 18.43 -30.44 -0.96
N SER A 38 17.58 -30.77 0.01
CA SER A 38 17.98 -31.00 1.41
C SER A 38 18.70 -32.33 1.65
N ARG A 39 18.62 -33.30 0.71
CA ARG A 39 19.36 -34.57 0.86
C ARG A 39 20.87 -34.37 0.92
N ARG A 40 21.38 -33.37 0.19
CA ARG A 40 22.83 -33.16 0.06
C ARG A 40 23.48 -32.71 1.37
N ASN A 41 22.75 -31.99 2.22
CA ASN A 41 23.26 -31.47 3.49
C ASN A 41 22.68 -32.20 4.72
N GLN A 42 21.98 -33.33 4.51
CA GLN A 42 21.35 -34.13 5.58
C GLN A 42 20.42 -33.32 6.49
N GLY A 43 19.74 -32.29 5.95
CA GLY A 43 18.88 -31.41 6.74
C GLY A 43 19.63 -30.40 7.60
N GLY A 44 20.90 -30.12 7.27
CA GLY A 44 21.70 -29.08 7.91
C GLY A 44 21.14 -27.66 7.72
N GLN A 45 21.57 -26.76 8.60
CA GLN A 45 21.27 -25.34 8.53
C GLN A 45 22.09 -24.67 7.43
N GLU A 46 21.46 -23.80 6.67
CA GLU A 46 22.09 -22.98 5.63
C GLU A 46 21.68 -21.52 5.81
N GLU A 47 22.38 -20.67 5.07
CA GLU A 47 22.14 -19.23 5.03
C GLU A 47 21.80 -18.79 3.61
N ALA A 48 20.81 -17.92 3.47
CA ALA A 48 20.45 -17.24 2.25
C ALA A 48 20.48 -15.72 2.43
N VAL A 49 20.94 -15.01 1.40
CA VAL A 49 21.04 -13.56 1.38
C VAL A 49 19.93 -12.98 0.53
N LEU A 50 19.13 -12.08 1.13
CA LEU A 50 18.14 -11.28 0.43
C LEU A 50 18.84 -10.07 -0.20
N LEU A 51 18.73 -9.95 -1.52
CA LEU A 51 19.33 -8.88 -2.32
C LEU A 51 18.25 -8.04 -2.98
N CYS A 52 18.34 -6.72 -2.86
CA CYS A 52 17.58 -5.75 -3.64
C CYS A 52 18.34 -5.47 -4.95
N LYS A 53 17.65 -5.64 -6.09
CA LYS A 53 18.21 -5.53 -7.45
C LYS A 53 17.57 -4.42 -8.28
N SER A 54 16.68 -3.63 -7.70
CA SER A 54 16.12 -2.41 -8.29
C SER A 54 16.09 -1.29 -7.26
N ALA A 55 16.24 -0.04 -7.70
CA ALA A 55 16.12 1.09 -6.80
C ALA A 55 14.67 1.26 -6.32
N GLY A 56 14.49 1.61 -5.05
CA GLY A 56 13.16 1.85 -4.49
C GLY A 56 13.12 1.83 -2.97
N VAL A 57 11.90 1.89 -2.43
CA VAL A 57 11.64 1.84 -0.99
C VAL A 57 11.46 0.40 -0.56
N LEU A 58 12.22 -0.03 0.46
CA LEU A 58 11.96 -1.30 1.14
C LEU A 58 10.65 -1.19 1.92
N ALA A 59 9.69 -2.08 1.64
CA ALA A 59 8.48 -2.21 2.42
C ALA A 59 7.94 -3.64 2.38
N GLY A 60 7.48 -4.12 3.53
CA GLY A 60 6.91 -5.45 3.67
C GLY A 60 7.77 -6.41 4.49
N GLY A 61 8.79 -5.91 5.19
CA GLY A 61 9.64 -6.71 6.07
C GLY A 61 8.85 -7.61 7.04
N PRO A 62 7.80 -7.11 7.74
CA PRO A 62 6.98 -7.94 8.64
C PRO A 62 6.28 -9.11 7.94
N PHE A 63 5.86 -8.94 6.68
CA PHE A 63 5.19 -9.99 5.90
C PHE A 63 6.21 -11.03 5.42
N PHE A 64 7.37 -10.57 4.93
CA PHE A 64 8.48 -11.45 4.55
C PHE A 64 8.93 -12.30 5.74
N GLN A 65 9.13 -11.66 6.89
CA GLN A 65 9.54 -12.33 8.12
C GLN A 65 8.50 -13.36 8.58
N ALA A 66 7.22 -13.02 8.57
CA ALA A 66 6.16 -13.95 8.96
C ALA A 66 6.14 -15.21 8.07
N VAL A 67 6.33 -15.09 6.76
CA VAL A 67 6.43 -16.23 5.85
C VAL A 67 7.66 -17.09 6.18
N CYS A 68 8.83 -16.47 6.38
CA CYS A 68 10.04 -17.19 6.74
C CYS A 68 9.90 -17.92 8.07
N GLU A 69 9.34 -17.28 9.09
CA GLU A 69 9.12 -17.87 10.42
C GLU A 69 8.13 -19.03 10.39
N GLU A 70 7.01 -18.90 9.66
CA GLU A 70 6.03 -19.98 9.50
C GLU A 70 6.64 -21.20 8.79
N ALA A 71 7.58 -20.98 7.85
CA ALA A 71 8.33 -22.05 7.20
C ALA A 71 9.42 -22.68 8.09
N GLY A 72 9.74 -22.10 9.25
CA GLY A 72 10.78 -22.58 10.17
C GLY A 72 12.15 -21.92 10.00
N CYS A 73 12.21 -20.76 9.36
CA CYS A 73 13.42 -19.95 9.19
C CYS A 73 13.49 -18.78 10.18
N THR A 74 14.67 -18.18 10.30
CA THR A 74 14.91 -16.93 11.05
C THR A 74 15.47 -15.86 10.12
N VAL A 75 15.08 -14.60 10.33
CA VAL A 75 15.51 -13.46 9.49
C VAL A 75 16.29 -12.46 10.34
N GLN A 76 17.42 -12.02 9.81
CA GLN A 76 18.23 -10.93 10.36
C GLN A 76 18.27 -9.79 9.34
N TRP A 77 17.59 -8.68 9.65
CA TRP A 77 17.51 -7.50 8.80
C TRP A 77 18.75 -6.61 8.94
N GLU A 78 19.21 -6.05 7.81
CA GLU A 78 20.25 -5.01 7.75
C GLU A 78 19.66 -3.63 7.43
N HIS A 79 18.46 -3.62 6.86
CA HIS A 79 17.69 -2.43 6.50
C HIS A 79 16.27 -2.53 7.04
N ARG A 80 15.66 -1.38 7.38
CA ARG A 80 14.27 -1.31 7.85
C ARG A 80 13.31 -0.81 6.78
N ASP A 81 12.03 -1.14 6.94
CA ASP A 81 10.97 -0.62 6.09
C ASP A 81 10.99 0.92 6.05
N GLY A 82 10.82 1.49 4.86
CA GLY A 82 10.86 2.92 4.60
C GLY A 82 12.21 3.45 4.12
N GLU A 83 13.28 2.66 4.23
CA GLU A 83 14.58 3.01 3.64
C GLU A 83 14.55 2.94 2.11
N TRP A 84 15.23 3.89 1.47
CA TRP A 84 15.49 3.85 0.04
C TRP A 84 16.75 3.03 -0.20
N LEU A 85 16.66 2.03 -1.08
CA LEU A 85 17.75 1.14 -1.42
C LEU A 85 18.19 1.38 -2.87
N GLU A 86 19.51 1.35 -3.09
CA GLU A 86 20.11 1.36 -4.43
C GLU A 86 20.59 -0.06 -4.79
N PRO A 87 20.43 -0.52 -6.04
CA PRO A 87 20.87 -1.85 -6.43
C PRO A 87 22.39 -1.91 -6.66
N VAL A 88 23.09 -3.02 -6.38
CA VAL A 88 22.62 -4.22 -5.66
C VAL A 88 22.94 -4.06 -4.18
N THR A 89 21.92 -4.13 -3.32
CA THR A 89 22.09 -4.00 -1.86
C THR A 89 21.67 -5.29 -1.15
N ARG A 90 22.47 -5.71 -0.16
CA ARG A 90 22.10 -6.78 0.77
C ARG A 90 21.13 -6.24 1.81
N VAL A 91 19.96 -6.85 1.90
CA VAL A 91 18.83 -6.35 2.71
C VAL A 91 18.70 -7.10 4.02
N ALA A 92 18.84 -8.42 3.96
CA ALA A 92 18.68 -9.30 5.09
C ALA A 92 19.39 -10.64 4.84
N THR A 93 19.56 -11.38 5.93
CA THR A 93 20.04 -12.75 5.93
C THR A 93 18.96 -13.66 6.49
N VAL A 94 18.68 -14.79 5.84
CA VAL A 94 17.71 -15.80 6.27
C VAL A 94 18.44 -17.10 6.59
N LYS A 95 18.17 -17.70 7.75
CA LYS A 95 18.76 -18.97 8.18
C LYS A 95 17.69 -20.02 8.42
N GLY A 96 17.92 -21.23 7.94
CA GLY A 96 16.99 -22.34 8.07
C GLY A 96 17.50 -23.60 7.38
N ARG A 97 16.71 -24.67 7.39
CA ARG A 97 16.99 -25.84 6.55
C ARG A 97 16.78 -25.46 5.08
N VAL A 98 17.45 -26.16 4.18
CA VAL A 98 17.38 -25.87 2.73
C VAL A 98 15.94 -25.93 2.21
N ASN A 99 15.17 -26.96 2.59
CA ASN A 99 13.76 -27.07 2.21
C ASN A 99 12.93 -25.88 2.72
N ASP A 100 13.15 -25.44 3.96
CA ASP A 100 12.39 -24.34 4.57
C ASP A 100 12.72 -23.01 3.89
N LEU A 101 14.00 -22.78 3.58
CA LEU A 101 14.46 -21.59 2.85
C LEU A 101 13.86 -21.52 1.44
N LEU A 102 13.84 -22.64 0.73
CA LEU A 102 13.29 -22.72 -0.63
C LEU A 102 11.75 -22.64 -0.64
N LEU A 103 11.09 -23.23 0.36
CA LEU A 103 9.65 -23.15 0.56
C LEU A 103 9.21 -21.69 0.81
N ALA A 104 9.94 -20.96 1.65
CA ALA A 104 9.64 -19.57 1.96
C ALA A 104 9.95 -18.60 0.81
N GLU A 105 10.91 -18.95 -0.07
CA GLU A 105 11.49 -18.02 -1.06
C GLU A 105 10.42 -17.32 -1.91
N ARG A 106 9.59 -18.08 -2.63
CA ARG A 106 8.70 -17.49 -3.63
C ARG A 106 7.56 -16.69 -2.98
N PRO A 107 6.85 -17.18 -1.96
CA PRO A 107 5.78 -16.40 -1.33
C PRO A 107 6.33 -15.13 -0.65
N ALA A 108 7.46 -15.22 0.05
CA ALA A 108 8.07 -14.09 0.76
C ALA A 108 8.56 -13.00 -0.22
N LEU A 109 9.28 -13.39 -1.29
CA LEU A 109 9.73 -12.44 -2.31
C LEU A 109 8.56 -11.80 -3.05
N ASN A 110 7.55 -12.58 -3.44
CA ASN A 110 6.37 -12.08 -4.15
C ASN A 110 5.61 -11.03 -3.34
N ALA A 111 5.50 -11.21 -2.02
CA ALA A 111 4.88 -10.24 -1.13
C ALA A 111 5.76 -8.98 -1.00
N LEU A 112 7.03 -9.15 -0.64
CA LEU A 112 7.98 -8.04 -0.43
C LEU A 112 8.11 -7.16 -1.68
N SER A 113 8.27 -7.78 -2.86
CA SER A 113 8.39 -7.11 -4.14
C SER A 113 7.19 -6.22 -4.47
N ARG A 114 5.96 -6.70 -4.24
CA ARG A 114 4.73 -5.94 -4.51
C ARG A 114 4.53 -4.81 -3.52
N ILE A 115 4.73 -5.07 -2.23
CA ILE A 115 4.57 -4.06 -1.17
C ILE A 115 5.60 -2.93 -1.35
N SER A 116 6.86 -3.28 -1.62
CA SER A 116 7.94 -2.33 -1.91
C SER A 116 7.65 -1.52 -3.18
N GLY A 117 7.04 -2.13 -4.20
CA GLY A 117 6.57 -1.40 -5.38
C GLY A 117 5.58 -0.29 -5.02
N VAL A 118 4.55 -0.63 -4.25
CA VAL A 118 3.52 0.33 -3.82
C VAL A 118 4.14 1.45 -2.99
N ALA A 119 5.03 1.11 -2.05
CA ALA A 119 5.74 2.08 -1.22
C ALA A 119 6.63 3.02 -2.04
N THR A 120 7.29 2.51 -3.08
CA THR A 120 8.15 3.30 -3.97
C THR A 120 7.33 4.35 -4.71
N LEU A 121 6.26 3.93 -5.38
CA LEU A 121 5.41 4.86 -6.13
C LEU A 121 4.70 5.88 -5.21
N ALA A 122 4.27 5.44 -4.02
CA ALA A 122 3.71 6.33 -2.99
C ALA A 122 4.73 7.36 -2.48
N ARG A 123 6.00 6.97 -2.29
CA ARG A 123 7.09 7.86 -1.90
C ARG A 123 7.37 8.92 -2.95
N GLU A 124 7.42 8.50 -4.21
CA GLU A 124 7.62 9.42 -5.33
C GLU A 124 6.46 10.42 -5.44
N ALA A 125 5.21 9.95 -5.40
CA ALA A 125 4.03 10.82 -5.47
C ALA A 125 3.98 11.81 -4.30
N SER A 126 4.23 11.33 -3.08
CA SER A 126 4.24 12.17 -1.87
C SER A 126 5.36 13.20 -1.90
N ARG A 127 6.57 12.84 -2.37
CA ARG A 127 7.68 13.79 -2.56
C ARG A 127 7.35 14.82 -3.62
N LYS A 128 6.81 14.40 -4.76
CA LYS A 128 6.40 15.29 -5.86
C LYS A 128 5.36 16.30 -5.40
N ALA A 129 4.40 15.88 -4.58
CA ALA A 129 3.38 16.75 -4.02
C ALA A 129 3.98 17.74 -3.01
N LYS A 130 4.77 17.26 -2.03
CA LYS A 130 5.45 18.10 -1.04
C LYS A 130 6.37 19.16 -1.66
N ALA A 131 7.05 18.82 -2.76
CA ALA A 131 7.94 19.75 -3.47
C ALA A 131 7.23 20.99 -4.03
N THR A 132 5.90 20.95 -4.18
CA THR A 132 5.10 22.12 -4.57
C THR A 132 4.72 23.05 -3.42
N GLY A 133 5.03 22.68 -2.17
CA GLY A 133 4.56 23.38 -0.98
C GLY A 133 3.10 23.09 -0.62
N TRP A 134 2.45 22.14 -1.31
CA TRP A 134 1.08 21.74 -1.01
C TRP A 134 0.95 21.12 0.40
N PRO A 135 0.01 21.60 1.23
CA PRO A 135 -0.11 21.15 2.63
C PRO A 135 -0.91 19.86 2.81
N GLY A 136 -1.57 19.36 1.75
CA GLY A 136 -2.44 18.19 1.81
C GLY A 136 -1.71 16.86 1.78
N LEU A 137 -2.48 15.78 1.62
CA LEU A 137 -2.01 14.41 1.65
C LEU A 137 -2.35 13.63 0.38
N VAL A 138 -1.34 13.00 -0.23
CA VAL A 138 -1.56 11.98 -1.27
C VAL A 138 -2.08 10.71 -0.60
N THR A 139 -3.14 10.11 -1.13
CA THR A 139 -3.71 8.88 -0.58
C THR A 139 -3.94 7.79 -1.63
N GLY A 140 -4.01 6.54 -1.18
CA GLY A 140 -4.47 5.44 -2.02
C GLY A 140 -5.98 5.32 -2.05
N THR A 141 -6.49 4.17 -2.51
CA THR A 141 -7.93 3.92 -2.65
C THR A 141 -8.28 2.49 -2.21
N ARG A 142 -9.54 2.07 -2.38
CA ARG A 142 -9.94 0.66 -2.23
C ARG A 142 -9.69 -0.19 -3.48
N LYS A 143 -9.10 0.38 -4.55
CA LYS A 143 -8.72 -0.32 -5.78
C LYS A 143 -7.44 -1.12 -5.58
N THR A 144 -7.53 -2.06 -4.66
CA THR A 144 -6.45 -2.93 -4.19
C THR A 144 -6.65 -4.34 -4.69
N THR A 145 -5.59 -5.13 -4.78
CA THR A 145 -5.71 -6.55 -5.13
C THR A 145 -6.58 -7.28 -4.09
N PRO A 146 -7.62 -8.04 -4.51
CA PRO A 146 -8.43 -8.84 -3.59
C PRO A 146 -7.56 -9.79 -2.76
N GLY A 147 -7.82 -9.89 -1.45
CA GLY A 147 -6.99 -10.65 -0.52
C GLY A 147 -5.71 -9.95 -0.07
N PHE A 148 -5.15 -9.02 -0.84
CA PHE A 148 -3.84 -8.40 -0.58
C PHE A 148 -3.92 -6.93 -0.09
N ARG A 149 -5.10 -6.49 0.35
CA ARG A 149 -5.33 -5.09 0.74
C ARG A 149 -4.46 -4.60 1.90
N LEU A 150 -4.33 -5.38 2.99
CA LEU A 150 -3.50 -4.96 4.13
C LEU A 150 -2.04 -4.73 3.73
N PRO A 151 -1.38 -5.66 3.03
CA PRO A 151 -0.06 -5.43 2.43
C PRO A 151 0.06 -4.15 1.62
N GLU A 152 -0.86 -3.89 0.68
CA GLU A 152 -0.80 -2.70 -0.17
C GLU A 152 -1.03 -1.41 0.64
N LYS A 153 -1.98 -1.40 1.58
CA LYS A 153 -2.23 -0.24 2.45
C LYS A 153 -1.05 0.07 3.35
N TYR A 154 -0.38 -0.97 3.84
CA TYR A 154 0.87 -0.83 4.59
C TYR A 154 1.97 -0.24 3.70
N GLY A 155 2.12 -0.71 2.46
CA GLY A 155 3.03 -0.13 1.47
C GLY A 155 2.79 1.37 1.25
N LEU A 156 1.53 1.81 1.12
CA LEU A 156 1.19 3.24 1.01
C LEU A 156 1.72 4.06 2.20
N LEU A 157 1.50 3.57 3.43
CA LEU A 157 1.95 4.23 4.65
C LEU A 157 3.47 4.34 4.72
N VAL A 158 4.18 3.25 4.41
CA VAL A 158 5.66 3.22 4.38
C VAL A 158 6.22 4.18 3.31
N GLY A 159 5.51 4.31 2.18
CA GLY A 159 5.80 5.31 1.15
C GLY A 159 5.49 6.75 1.58
N GLY A 160 4.77 6.96 2.67
CA GLY A 160 4.38 8.28 3.17
C GLY A 160 3.09 8.84 2.58
N ALA A 161 2.30 8.01 1.88
CA ALA A 161 0.94 8.31 1.46
C ALA A 161 -0.07 7.86 2.54
N GLY A 162 -1.23 8.52 2.61
CA GLY A 162 -2.32 8.07 3.45
C GLY A 162 -3.03 6.84 2.87
N THR A 163 -3.62 6.03 3.72
CA THR A 163 -4.34 4.83 3.28
C THR A 163 -5.66 5.15 2.59
N HIS A 164 -6.30 6.27 2.91
CA HIS A 164 -7.77 6.43 2.78
C HIS A 164 -8.50 5.34 3.60
N ARG A 165 -9.80 5.15 3.40
CA ARG A 165 -10.56 4.05 4.01
C ARG A 165 -10.05 2.68 3.58
N TYR A 166 -10.13 1.73 4.49
CA TYR A 166 -9.70 0.36 4.29
C TYR A 166 -10.81 -0.52 3.70
N GLY A 167 -12.00 -0.46 4.27
CA GLY A 167 -13.20 -1.19 3.90
C GLY A 167 -14.42 -0.28 3.72
N THR A 168 -15.59 -0.91 3.63
CA THR A 168 -16.88 -0.22 3.57
C THR A 168 -17.36 0.28 4.94
N THR A 169 -16.68 -0.13 6.01
CA THR A 169 -17.09 0.11 7.41
C THR A 169 -16.39 1.28 8.09
N ASP A 170 -15.27 1.79 7.53
CA ASP A 170 -14.45 2.80 8.23
C ASP A 170 -14.99 4.23 8.06
N LEU A 171 -15.49 4.53 6.86
CA LEU A 171 -16.21 5.75 6.54
C LEU A 171 -17.32 5.44 5.57
N VAL A 172 -18.43 6.17 5.69
CA VAL A 172 -19.55 6.05 4.77
C VAL A 172 -19.24 6.88 3.54
N MET A 173 -19.11 6.24 2.38
CA MET A 173 -18.91 6.93 1.11
C MET A 173 -20.17 6.79 0.27
N LEU A 174 -20.83 7.91 0.03
CA LEU A 174 -21.96 8.03 -0.86
C LEU A 174 -21.44 8.34 -2.26
N LYS A 175 -21.72 7.44 -3.19
CA LYS A 175 -21.46 7.61 -4.63
C LYS A 175 -22.75 7.95 -5.35
N ASP A 176 -22.66 8.33 -6.62
CA ASP A 176 -23.80 8.55 -7.53
C ASP A 176 -24.96 7.55 -7.36
N ASN A 177 -24.67 6.25 -7.40
CA ASN A 177 -25.70 5.20 -7.26
C ASN A 177 -26.41 5.22 -5.91
N HIS A 178 -25.73 5.63 -4.83
CA HIS A 178 -26.33 5.72 -3.50
C HIS A 178 -27.27 6.93 -3.42
N VAL A 179 -26.81 8.08 -3.93
CA VAL A 179 -27.59 9.31 -3.98
C VAL A 179 -28.86 9.11 -4.81
N TRP A 180 -28.73 8.50 -6.00
CA TRP A 180 -29.87 8.17 -6.85
C TRP A 180 -30.85 7.19 -6.19
N ALA A 181 -30.34 6.15 -5.52
CA ALA A 181 -31.20 5.18 -4.83
C ALA A 181 -31.96 5.76 -3.64
N MET A 182 -31.45 6.82 -3.02
CA MET A 182 -32.05 7.46 -1.84
C MET A 182 -32.85 8.72 -2.16
N GLY A 183 -32.89 9.13 -3.43
CA GLY A 183 -33.71 10.26 -3.90
C GLY A 183 -33.07 11.64 -3.72
N GLY A 184 -31.80 11.71 -3.36
CA GLY A 184 -31.07 12.97 -3.17
C GLY A 184 -29.94 12.89 -2.15
N VAL A 185 -29.06 13.90 -2.17
CA VAL A 185 -27.88 13.96 -1.29
C VAL A 185 -28.31 14.16 0.17
N LYS A 186 -29.31 15.01 0.40
CA LYS A 186 -29.83 15.31 1.73
C LYS A 186 -30.47 14.07 2.37
N GLU A 187 -31.34 13.38 1.63
CA GLU A 187 -32.02 12.17 2.07
C GLU A 187 -31.03 11.06 2.38
N ALA A 188 -29.99 10.92 1.53
CA ALA A 188 -28.91 9.97 1.76
C ALA A 188 -28.13 10.27 3.05
N LEU A 189 -27.77 11.53 3.28
CA LEU A 189 -27.07 11.96 4.49
C LEU A 189 -27.94 11.77 5.73
N ASP A 190 -29.20 12.19 5.71
CA ASP A 190 -30.13 12.03 6.82
C ASP A 190 -30.31 10.55 7.20
N GLY A 191 -30.49 9.67 6.20
CA GLY A 191 -30.60 8.23 6.41
C GLY A 191 -29.33 7.62 7.01
N VAL A 192 -28.16 8.01 6.51
CA VAL A 192 -26.87 7.59 7.08
C VAL A 192 -26.71 8.07 8.52
N ARG A 193 -27.01 9.34 8.80
CA ARG A 193 -26.86 9.93 10.14
C ARG A 193 -27.81 9.33 11.17
N ALA A 194 -29.02 8.94 10.75
CA ALA A 194 -29.96 8.23 11.61
C ALA A 194 -29.43 6.87 12.10
N LEU A 195 -28.60 6.19 11.29
CA LEU A 195 -28.05 4.87 11.61
C LEU A 195 -26.64 4.93 12.22
N ALA A 196 -25.75 5.71 11.61
CA ALA A 196 -24.32 5.77 11.93
C ALA A 196 -23.99 6.81 13.01
N GLY A 197 -24.94 7.67 13.36
CA GLY A 197 -24.72 8.80 14.27
C GLY A 197 -23.68 9.80 13.72
N LYS A 198 -22.99 10.47 14.65
CA LYS A 198 -22.00 11.52 14.33
C LYS A 198 -20.53 11.07 14.44
N THR A 199 -20.30 9.81 14.83
CA THR A 199 -18.93 9.28 15.02
C THR A 199 -18.29 8.83 13.73
N LEU A 200 -19.08 8.36 12.76
CA LEU A 200 -18.60 7.99 11.43
C LEU A 200 -18.61 9.20 10.51
N LYS A 201 -17.49 9.44 9.84
CA LYS A 201 -17.42 10.46 8.79
C LYS A 201 -18.20 10.00 7.57
N VAL A 202 -18.85 10.96 6.91
CA VAL A 202 -19.55 10.76 5.65
C VAL A 202 -18.86 11.55 4.55
N GLU A 203 -18.50 10.84 3.49
CA GLU A 203 -17.88 11.36 2.29
C GLU A 203 -18.88 11.25 1.13
N VAL A 204 -18.99 12.30 0.31
CA VAL A 204 -19.89 12.33 -0.85
C VAL A 204 -19.10 12.59 -2.12
N GLU A 205 -19.25 11.70 -3.10
CA GLU A 205 -18.70 11.86 -4.46
C GLU A 205 -19.58 12.84 -5.25
N CYS A 206 -18.95 13.91 -5.74
CA CYS A 206 -19.59 15.02 -6.44
C CYS A 206 -18.90 15.24 -7.79
N ARG A 207 -19.69 15.43 -8.84
CA ARG A 207 -19.24 15.63 -10.24
C ARG A 207 -19.45 17.06 -10.73
N SER A 208 -19.98 17.94 -9.88
CA SER A 208 -20.18 19.36 -10.17
C SER A 208 -20.01 20.21 -8.91
N LEU A 209 -19.86 21.53 -9.09
CA LEU A 209 -19.87 22.48 -7.98
C LEU A 209 -21.21 22.49 -7.25
N GLU A 210 -22.33 22.36 -7.96
CA GLU A 210 -23.67 22.33 -7.38
C GLU A 210 -23.83 21.15 -6.42
N GLU A 211 -23.48 19.93 -6.86
CA GLU A 211 -23.51 18.74 -6.01
C GLU A 211 -22.60 18.87 -4.80
N ALA A 212 -21.42 19.48 -4.98
CA ALA A 212 -20.45 19.70 -3.90
C ALA A 212 -20.98 20.67 -2.83
N LEU A 213 -21.66 21.75 -3.25
CA LEU A 213 -22.30 22.70 -2.33
C LEU A 213 -23.50 22.07 -1.61
N ASP A 214 -24.32 21.29 -2.32
CA ASP A 214 -25.45 20.56 -1.74
C ASP A 214 -24.99 19.54 -0.69
N ALA A 215 -23.93 18.77 -0.99
CA ALA A 215 -23.35 17.83 -0.05
C ALA A 215 -22.79 18.52 1.20
N ALA A 216 -22.08 19.63 1.03
CA ALA A 216 -21.57 20.42 2.14
C ALA A 216 -22.70 21.03 2.99
N ALA A 217 -23.73 21.59 2.34
CA ALA A 217 -24.92 22.15 3.01
C ALA A 217 -25.68 21.09 3.83
N ALA A 218 -25.76 19.86 3.30
CA ALA A 218 -26.39 18.73 3.96
C ALA A 218 -25.53 18.08 5.07
N GLY A 219 -24.30 18.58 5.30
CA GLY A 219 -23.45 18.16 6.43
C GLY A 219 -22.54 16.97 6.14
N ALA A 220 -22.09 16.81 4.89
CA ALA A 220 -20.97 15.92 4.58
C ALA A 220 -19.69 16.37 5.30
N ASP A 221 -18.90 15.42 5.82
CA ASP A 221 -17.60 15.71 6.44
C ASP A 221 -16.52 15.89 5.36
N ILE A 222 -16.66 15.17 4.26
CA ILE A 222 -15.73 15.13 3.14
C ILE A 222 -16.52 15.26 1.83
N VAL A 223 -16.08 16.15 0.95
CA VAL A 223 -16.57 16.26 -0.42
C VAL A 223 -15.47 15.80 -1.36
N MET A 224 -15.74 14.73 -2.10
CA MET A 224 -14.85 14.23 -3.14
C MET A 224 -15.28 14.82 -4.48
N LEU A 225 -14.41 15.62 -5.08
CA LEU A 225 -14.55 16.14 -6.44
C LEU A 225 -13.99 15.09 -7.42
N ASP A 226 -14.88 14.31 -8.03
CA ASP A 226 -14.52 13.19 -8.89
C ASP A 226 -14.54 13.57 -10.37
N ASN A 227 -13.43 13.27 -11.06
CA ASN A 227 -13.25 13.48 -12.50
C ASN A 227 -13.49 14.92 -12.99
N LEU A 228 -13.38 15.92 -12.11
CA LEU A 228 -13.38 17.33 -12.53
C LEU A 228 -12.04 17.70 -13.20
N PRO A 229 -12.05 18.48 -14.28
CA PRO A 229 -10.82 19.04 -14.82
C PRO A 229 -10.18 20.00 -13.79
N PRO A 230 -8.84 20.13 -13.76
CA PRO A 230 -8.13 20.89 -12.74
C PRO A 230 -8.67 22.29 -12.46
N GLU A 231 -9.02 23.05 -13.51
CA GLU A 231 -9.57 24.40 -13.36
C GLU A 231 -10.91 24.40 -12.61
N ALA A 232 -11.85 23.53 -13.02
CA ALA A 232 -13.15 23.40 -12.35
C ALA A 232 -13.01 22.85 -10.93
N LEU A 233 -12.05 21.94 -10.71
CA LEU A 233 -11.76 21.37 -9.41
C LEU A 233 -11.30 22.44 -8.41
N HIS A 234 -10.36 23.31 -8.79
CA HIS A 234 -9.87 24.37 -7.91
C HIS A 234 -10.93 25.43 -7.63
N ALA A 235 -11.72 25.79 -8.65
CA ALA A 235 -12.85 26.69 -8.48
C ALA A 235 -13.89 26.11 -7.51
N ALA A 236 -14.20 24.82 -7.65
CA ALA A 236 -15.15 24.15 -6.78
C ALA A 236 -14.65 24.02 -5.34
N ALA A 237 -13.39 23.60 -5.17
CA ALA A 237 -12.76 23.50 -3.86
C ALA A 237 -12.76 24.85 -3.11
N LEU A 238 -12.42 25.94 -3.80
CA LEU A 238 -12.46 27.29 -3.25
C LEU A 238 -13.88 27.68 -2.82
N ALA A 239 -14.88 27.47 -3.68
CA ALA A 239 -16.26 27.85 -3.39
C ALA A 239 -16.83 27.08 -2.19
N VAL A 240 -16.56 25.78 -2.10
CA VAL A 240 -16.97 24.96 -0.95
C VAL A 240 -16.25 25.39 0.32
N LYS A 241 -14.92 25.56 0.30
CA LYS A 241 -14.16 26.01 1.48
C LYS A 241 -14.56 27.41 1.96
N SER A 242 -14.94 28.29 1.05
CA SER A 242 -15.39 29.65 1.39
C SER A 242 -16.72 29.66 2.15
N SER A 243 -17.63 28.73 1.80
CA SER A 243 -18.95 28.61 2.44
C SER A 243 -18.92 27.67 3.66
N TYR A 244 -18.09 26.63 3.60
CA TYR A 244 -18.02 25.52 4.55
C TYR A 244 -16.55 25.16 4.88
N PRO A 245 -15.84 25.99 5.65
CA PRO A 245 -14.39 25.86 5.86
C PRO A 245 -13.96 24.58 6.57
N SER A 246 -14.87 23.94 7.32
CA SER A 246 -14.62 22.68 8.03
C SER A 246 -14.70 21.42 7.15
N VAL A 247 -15.29 21.52 5.95
CA VAL A 247 -15.44 20.38 5.03
C VAL A 247 -14.07 20.03 4.44
N VAL A 248 -13.73 18.75 4.44
CA VAL A 248 -12.51 18.26 3.80
C VAL A 248 -12.77 18.08 2.31
N ILE A 249 -11.86 18.55 1.46
CA ILE A 249 -11.93 18.40 0.00
C ILE A 249 -10.96 17.32 -0.45
N GLU A 250 -11.48 16.30 -1.12
CA GLU A 250 -10.72 15.29 -1.83
C GLU A 250 -10.80 15.50 -3.35
N ALA A 251 -9.67 15.47 -4.02
CA ALA A 251 -9.59 15.35 -5.48
C ALA A 251 -9.35 13.88 -5.88
N SER A 252 -10.15 13.37 -6.81
CA SER A 252 -10.05 11.99 -7.31
C SER A 252 -10.44 11.90 -8.79
N GLY A 253 -10.16 10.74 -9.40
CA GLY A 253 -10.49 10.45 -10.79
C GLY A 253 -9.40 10.87 -11.77
N GLY A 254 -8.89 9.91 -12.56
CA GLY A 254 -7.89 10.18 -13.61
C GLY A 254 -6.52 10.71 -13.13
N VAL A 255 -6.25 10.77 -11.82
CA VAL A 255 -4.97 11.25 -11.29
C VAL A 255 -3.88 10.20 -11.48
N THR A 256 -2.78 10.64 -12.09
CA THR A 256 -1.58 9.86 -12.39
C THR A 256 -0.35 10.58 -11.87
N PHE A 257 0.80 9.90 -11.89
CA PHE A 257 2.05 10.54 -11.48
C PHE A 257 2.41 11.75 -12.36
N THR A 258 2.05 11.75 -13.64
CA THR A 258 2.41 12.83 -14.57
C THR A 258 1.56 14.08 -14.36
N ASN A 259 0.25 13.92 -14.11
CA ASN A 259 -0.68 15.05 -13.95
C ASN A 259 -0.93 15.47 -12.49
N LEU A 260 -0.41 14.74 -11.49
CA LEU A 260 -0.64 14.99 -10.05
C LEU A 260 -0.58 16.47 -9.65
N GLN A 261 0.44 17.20 -10.10
CA GLN A 261 0.64 18.62 -9.74
C GLN A 261 -0.54 19.52 -10.11
N GLN A 262 -1.30 19.17 -11.14
CA GLN A 262 -2.46 19.95 -11.58
C GLN A 262 -3.62 19.87 -10.57
N PHE A 263 -3.68 18.82 -9.77
CA PHE A 263 -4.73 18.59 -8.76
C PHE A 263 -4.37 19.15 -7.39
N LEU A 264 -3.13 19.62 -7.20
CA LEU A 264 -2.66 20.19 -5.93
C LEU A 264 -3.09 21.65 -5.84
N GLY A 265 -3.70 22.05 -4.73
CA GLY A 265 -4.18 23.41 -4.53
C GLY A 265 -4.42 23.72 -3.07
N ALA A 266 -4.45 25.01 -2.72
CA ALA A 266 -4.58 25.48 -1.34
C ALA A 266 -5.89 25.03 -0.65
N HIS A 267 -6.93 24.76 -1.44
CA HIS A 267 -8.26 24.36 -0.96
C HIS A 267 -8.52 22.85 -1.09
N VAL A 268 -7.54 22.08 -1.57
CA VAL A 268 -7.61 20.62 -1.72
C VAL A 268 -6.82 19.99 -0.59
N ASP A 269 -7.47 19.24 0.29
CA ASP A 269 -6.84 18.65 1.47
C ASP A 269 -6.21 17.28 1.17
N MET A 270 -6.76 16.56 0.20
CA MET A 270 -6.33 15.21 -0.17
C MET A 270 -6.44 14.99 -1.67
N VAL A 271 -5.51 14.24 -2.24
CA VAL A 271 -5.59 13.73 -3.61
C VAL A 271 -5.45 12.22 -3.58
N SER A 272 -6.50 11.49 -3.98
CA SER A 272 -6.46 10.03 -4.01
C SER A 272 -6.09 9.50 -5.40
N MET A 273 -5.21 8.50 -5.40
CA MET A 273 -4.59 7.98 -6.62
C MET A 273 -4.74 6.45 -6.66
N GLY A 274 -5.64 5.96 -7.53
CA GLY A 274 -5.83 4.52 -7.74
C GLY A 274 -4.61 3.81 -8.33
N CYS A 275 -3.80 4.54 -9.11
CA CYS A 275 -2.60 4.00 -9.76
C CYS A 275 -1.51 3.58 -8.76
N LEU A 276 -1.54 4.07 -7.52
CA LEU A 276 -0.58 3.67 -6.48
C LEU A 276 -0.67 2.17 -6.15
N THR A 277 -1.82 1.53 -6.37
CA THR A 277 -2.04 0.10 -6.10
C THR A 277 -2.39 -0.71 -7.36
N GLN A 278 -3.03 -0.12 -8.37
CA GLN A 278 -3.42 -0.85 -9.59
C GLN A 278 -2.33 -0.97 -10.67
N GLY A 279 -1.26 -0.17 -10.58
CA GLY A 279 -0.25 -0.07 -11.64
C GLY A 279 1.17 0.08 -11.10
N SER A 280 1.41 -0.33 -9.86
CA SER A 280 2.71 -0.20 -9.22
C SER A 280 3.69 -1.28 -9.75
N PRO A 281 4.83 -0.89 -10.34
CA PRO A 281 5.89 -1.84 -10.69
C PRO A 281 6.45 -2.50 -9.42
N SER A 282 6.66 -3.81 -9.47
CA SER A 282 7.30 -4.53 -8.36
C SER A 282 8.80 -4.23 -8.29
N ILE A 283 9.36 -4.23 -7.08
CA ILE A 283 10.81 -4.14 -6.86
C ILE A 283 11.44 -5.52 -7.01
N ASP A 284 12.53 -5.63 -7.78
CA ASP A 284 13.25 -6.89 -7.98
C ASP A 284 14.06 -7.24 -6.73
N PHE A 285 13.66 -8.33 -6.06
CA PHE A 285 14.41 -8.95 -4.98
C PHE A 285 14.81 -10.36 -5.37
N SER A 286 15.93 -10.83 -4.82
CA SER A 286 16.31 -12.24 -4.95
C SER A 286 16.83 -12.79 -3.63
N LEU A 287 16.53 -14.06 -3.35
CA LEU A 287 17.10 -14.80 -2.24
C LEU A 287 18.17 -15.75 -2.79
N LYS A 288 19.38 -15.72 -2.23
CA LYS A 288 20.52 -16.52 -2.72
C LYS A 288 21.20 -17.27 -1.58
N LEU A 289 21.24 -18.60 -1.67
CA LEU A 289 22.03 -19.42 -0.75
C LEU A 289 23.51 -18.99 -0.77
N SER A 290 24.10 -18.76 0.40
CA SER A 290 25.44 -18.18 0.57
C SER A 290 26.53 -19.01 -0.11
N HIS A 291 26.42 -20.34 -0.15
CA HIS A 291 27.37 -21.20 -0.88
C HIS A 291 27.31 -21.02 -2.41
N GLY A 292 26.13 -20.72 -2.95
CA GLY A 292 25.95 -20.41 -4.37
C GLY A 292 26.60 -19.08 -4.77
N LEU A 293 26.61 -18.09 -3.87
CA LEU A 293 27.32 -16.82 -4.07
C LEU A 293 28.84 -17.01 -4.09
N ARG A 294 29.38 -17.84 -3.18
CA ARG A 294 30.82 -18.16 -3.14
C ARG A 294 31.30 -18.84 -4.42
N ARG A 295 30.52 -19.79 -4.96
CA ARG A 295 30.84 -20.45 -6.24
C ARG A 295 30.84 -19.50 -7.43
N LYS A 296 29.84 -18.60 -7.54
CA LYS A 296 29.84 -17.60 -8.61
C LYS A 296 31.02 -16.62 -8.52
N ALA A 297 31.44 -16.25 -7.31
CA ALA A 297 32.61 -15.39 -7.12
C ALA A 297 33.91 -16.10 -7.53
N THR A 298 34.02 -17.42 -7.32
CA THR A 298 35.17 -18.21 -7.81
C THR A 298 35.12 -18.48 -9.30
N ASP A 299 33.94 -18.66 -9.90
CA ASP A 299 33.78 -18.93 -11.34
C ASP A 299 33.97 -17.67 -12.21
N LEU A 300 33.80 -16.47 -11.65
CA LEU A 300 34.10 -15.19 -12.30
C LEU A 300 35.56 -14.73 -12.08
N GLY A 301 36.36 -15.55 -11.40
CA GLY A 301 37.79 -15.33 -11.13
C GLY A 301 38.71 -16.07 -12.11
N HIS A 302 38.37 -16.08 -13.41
CA HIS A 302 39.23 -16.46 -14.53
C HIS A 302 38.95 -15.57 -15.74
#